data_AF-A0A161D6N5-F1
#
_entry.id   AF-A0A161D6N5-F1
#
_cell.length_a   1.000
_cell.length_b   1.000
_cell.length_c   1.000
_cell.angle_alpha   90.00
_cell.angle_beta   90.00
_cell.angle_gamma   90.00
#
_symmetry.space_group_name_H-M   'P 1'
#
loop_
_entity.id
_entity.type
_entity.pdbx_description
1 polymer ?
#
loop_
_entity_poly.entity_id
_entity_poly.type
_entity_poly.pdbx_seq_one_letter_code
_entity_poly.pdbx_strand_id
1 'polypeptide(L)' 'MAYPFELGFQDATSPIMEELLHFHDHTLMIVFLISSLVLYIISLMLTTKLT' A
#
# COMPACT_ATOMS: atom_id res chain seq x y z
N MET A 1 4.07 -18.86 12.14
CA MET A 1 4.14 -18.18 13.45
C MET A 1 4.80 -16.85 13.22
N ALA A 2 4.32 -15.78 13.84
CA ALA A 2 4.90 -14.47 13.65
C ALA A 2 6.33 -14.41 14.19
N TYR A 3 7.21 -13.72 13.49
CA TYR A 3 8.60 -13.51 13.92
C TYR A 3 8.89 -12.00 14.14
N PRO A 4 9.87 -11.66 15.00
CA PRO A 4 10.20 -10.25 15.23
C PRO A 4 10.53 -9.52 13.93
N PHE A 5 9.98 -8.31 13.78
CA PHE A 5 10.13 -7.42 12.60
C PHE A 5 9.40 -7.87 11.31
N GLU A 6 8.43 -8.77 11.41
CA GLU A 6 7.53 -9.08 10.29
C GLU A 6 6.58 -7.89 9.99
N LEU A 7 6.65 -7.36 8.76
CA LEU A 7 5.83 -6.22 8.31
C LEU A 7 4.55 -6.64 7.58
N GLY A 8 4.53 -7.84 6.99
CA GLY A 8 3.43 -8.38 6.23
C GLY A 8 2.55 -9.34 7.05
N PHE A 9 1.81 -10.17 6.34
CA PHE A 9 1.08 -11.28 6.94
C PHE A 9 1.95 -12.54 7.01
N GLN A 10 1.60 -13.42 7.95
CA GLN A 10 2.18 -14.76 8.05
C GLN A 10 1.88 -15.58 6.80
N ASP A 11 2.74 -16.55 6.52
CA ASP A 11 2.56 -17.53 5.44
C ASP A 11 1.18 -18.17 5.49
N ALA A 12 0.55 -18.29 4.31
CA ALA A 12 -0.75 -18.91 4.18
C ALA A 12 -0.70 -20.40 4.55
N THR A 13 -1.55 -20.80 5.51
CA THR A 13 -1.73 -22.20 5.91
C THR A 13 -3.05 -22.80 5.40
N SER A 14 -3.84 -22.00 4.66
CA SER A 14 -5.08 -22.43 4.03
C SER A 14 -5.28 -21.71 2.68
N PRO A 15 -6.02 -22.29 1.73
CA PRO A 15 -6.26 -21.68 0.41
C PRO A 15 -6.96 -20.32 0.49
N ILE A 16 -7.83 -20.13 1.48
CA ILE A 16 -8.53 -18.85 1.69
C ILE A 16 -7.53 -17.76 2.10
N MET A 17 -6.54 -18.09 2.93
CA MET A 17 -5.52 -17.12 3.33
C MET A 17 -4.67 -16.69 2.14
N GLU A 18 -4.36 -17.59 1.22
CA GLU A 18 -3.61 -17.26 -0.01
C GLU A 18 -4.38 -16.27 -0.90
N GLU A 19 -5.68 -16.49 -1.10
CA GLU A 19 -6.55 -15.54 -1.81
C GLU A 19 -6.63 -14.17 -1.11
N LEU A 20 -6.66 -14.15 0.22
CA LEU A 20 -6.66 -12.91 0.99
C LEU A 20 -5.33 -12.15 0.86
N LEU A 21 -4.19 -12.84 0.77
CA LEU A 21 -2.90 -12.20 0.50
C LEU A 21 -2.90 -11.55 -0.88
N HIS A 22 -3.37 -12.25 -1.91
CA HIS A 22 -3.50 -11.69 -3.26
C HIS A 22 -4.44 -10.48 -3.32
N PHE A 23 -5.58 -10.57 -2.63
CA PHE A 23 -6.53 -9.46 -2.54
C PHE A 23 -5.93 -8.25 -1.79
N HIS A 24 -5.21 -8.52 -0.70
CA HIS A 24 -4.52 -7.49 0.06
C HIS A 24 -3.49 -6.77 -0.81
N ASP A 25 -2.63 -7.50 -1.53
CA ASP A 25 -1.59 -6.91 -2.37
C ASP A 25 -2.20 -6.03 -3.47
N HIS A 26 -3.30 -6.47 -4.09
CA HIS A 26 -4.03 -5.66 -5.06
C HIS A 26 -4.59 -4.38 -4.44
N THR A 27 -5.17 -4.47 -3.24
CA THR A 27 -5.72 -3.32 -2.52
C THR A 27 -4.61 -2.35 -2.10
N LEU A 28 -3.51 -2.86 -1.57
CA LEU A 28 -2.36 -2.08 -1.13
C LEU A 28 -1.70 -1.34 -2.29
N MET A 29 -1.60 -1.96 -3.48
CA MET A 29 -1.17 -1.27 -4.71
C MET A 29 -2.02 -0.03 -5.00
N ILE A 30 -3.35 -0.14 -4.89
CA ILE A 30 -4.28 0.97 -5.14
C ILE A 30 -4.09 2.07 -4.08
N VAL A 31 -3.99 1.70 -2.80
CA VAL A 31 -3.78 2.66 -1.70
C VAL A 31 -2.47 3.42 -1.88
N PHE A 32 -1.38 2.76 -2.24
CA PHE A 32 -0.10 3.42 -2.51
C PHE A 32 -0.17 4.35 -3.73
N LEU A 33 -0.84 3.92 -4.80
CA LEU A 33 -1.03 4.74 -6.00
C LEU A 33 -1.79 6.02 -5.68
N ILE A 34 -2.93 5.92 -4.98
CA ILE A 34 -3.74 7.10 -4.62
C ILE A 34 -2.97 7.99 -3.65
N SER A 35 -2.32 7.42 -2.63
CA SER A 35 -1.57 8.20 -1.64
C SER A 35 -0.40 8.97 -2.26
N SER A 36 0.35 8.33 -3.15
CA SER A 36 1.46 8.98 -3.88
C SER A 36 0.96 10.03 -4.87
N LEU A 37 -0.15 9.79 -5.57
CA LEU A 37 -0.77 10.77 -6.45
C LEU A 37 -1.24 12.02 -5.68
N VAL A 38 -1.91 11.83 -4.55
CA VAL A 38 -2.36 12.94 -3.70
C VAL A 38 -1.17 13.71 -3.15
N LEU A 39 -0.14 13.03 -2.64
CA LEU A 39 1.09 13.67 -2.18
C LEU A 39 1.76 14.48 -3.30
N TYR A 40 1.82 13.92 -4.50
CA TYR A 40 2.35 14.58 -5.68
C TYR A 40 1.57 15.86 -6.00
N ILE A 41 0.23 15.80 -6.05
CA ILE A 41 -0.62 16.97 -6.32
C ILE A 41 -0.41 18.05 -5.26
N ILE A 42 -0.35 17.69 -3.97
CA ILE A 42 -0.08 18.64 -2.88
C ILE A 42 1.28 19.31 -3.10
N SER A 43 2.34 18.53 -3.37
CA SER A 43 3.67 19.08 -3.61
C SER A 43 3.71 20.00 -4.82
N LEU A 44 3.00 19.65 -5.89
CA LEU A 44 2.90 20.45 -7.12
C LEU A 44 2.23 21.80 -6.84
N MET A 45 1.12 21.80 -6.09
CA MET A 45 0.39 23.02 -5.73
C MET A 45 1.20 23.95 -4.83
N LEU A 46 2.02 23.41 -3.93
CA LEU A 46 2.81 24.22 -2.98
C LEU A 46 4.11 24.77 -3.59
N THR A 47 4.59 24.19 -4.68
CA THR A 47 5.90 24.53 -5.27
C THR A 47 5.80 25.51 -6.44
N THR A 48 4.60 25.85 -6.89
CA THR A 48 4.41 26.84 -7.96
C THR A 48 4.67 28.28 -7.47
N LYS A 49 5.32 29.08 -8.31
CA LYS A 49 5.57 30.52 -8.12
C LYS A 49 4.60 31.39 -8.92
N LEU A 50 3.54 30.82 -9.50
CA LEU A 50 2.62 31.52 -10.40
C LEU A 50 1.66 32.52 -9.69
N THR A 51 2.03 33.00 -8.50
CA THR A 51 1.59 34.25 -7.88
C THR A 51 2.78 34.83 -7.11
#